data_AF-A0A1Q7MPC5-F1
#
_entry.id   AF-A0A1Q7MPC5-F1
#
_cell.length_a   1.000
_cell.length_b   1.000
_cell.length_c   1.000
_cell.angle_alpha   90.00
_cell.angle_beta   90.00
_cell.angle_gamma   90.00
#
_symmetry.space_group_name_H-M   'P 1'
#
loop_
_entity.id
_entity.type
_entity.pdbx_description
1 polymer ?
#
loop_
_entity_poly.entity_id
_entity_poly.type
_entity_poly.pdbx_seq_one_letter_code
_entity_poly.pdbx_strand_id
1 'polypeptide(L)'
;MERKRRSANRTLRPRDIRVLMAKVFTIPVPPSIGRRRRERTSDPRYVDGQRLLVEAMKYLAQADPVANRSAIELISEHVRTRFRMSDSPLS
;
A
#
# COMPACT_ATOMS: atom_id res chain seq x y z
N MET A 1 27.14 -66.59 47.10
CA MET A 1 28.06 -66.88 45.99
C MET A 1 27.35 -66.62 44.68
N GLU A 2 28.08 -66.11 43.69
CA GLU A 2 27.71 -65.96 42.27
C GLU A 2 26.48 -65.07 41.95
N ARG A 3 26.65 -63.77 41.68
CA ARG A 3 26.82 -63.17 40.33
C ARG A 3 25.67 -63.61 39.40
N LYS A 4 24.90 -62.70 38.78
CA LYS A 4 25.38 -61.95 37.62
C LYS A 4 24.37 -60.87 37.22
N ARG A 5 24.87 -59.64 37.15
CA ARG A 5 24.27 -58.49 36.47
C ARG A 5 23.85 -58.88 35.05
N ARG A 6 22.61 -58.58 34.66
CA ARG A 6 22.25 -58.33 33.27
C ARG A 6 21.48 -57.02 33.19
N SER A 7 22.27 -55.95 33.19
CA SER A 7 21.87 -54.64 32.67
C SER A 7 21.29 -54.87 31.28
N ALA A 8 19.99 -54.64 31.12
CA ALA A 8 19.37 -54.61 29.81
C ALA A 8 19.92 -53.36 29.09
N ASN A 9 20.95 -53.57 28.27
CA ASN A 9 21.41 -52.60 27.29
C ASN A 9 20.22 -52.22 26.40
N ARG A 10 19.52 -51.12 26.74
CA ARG A 10 18.64 -50.42 25.81
C ARG A 10 19.54 -49.80 24.76
N THR A 11 19.81 -50.58 23.72
CA THR A 11 20.33 -50.09 22.45
C THR A 11 19.36 -49.03 21.94
N LEU A 12 19.73 -47.75 22.09
CA LEU A 12 19.05 -46.66 21.42
C LEU A 12 19.24 -46.88 19.93
N ARG A 13 18.17 -47.29 19.25
CA ARG A 13 18.16 -47.47 17.79
C ARG A 13 18.53 -46.13 17.15
N PRO A 14 19.46 -46.10 16.18
CA PRO A 14 19.84 -44.87 15.51
C PRO A 14 18.81 -44.54 14.44
N ARG A 15 17.61 -44.17 14.87
CA ARG A 15 16.52 -43.58 14.08
C ARG A 15 15.74 -42.79 15.12
N ASP A 16 16.00 -41.50 15.30
CA ASP A 16 15.45 -40.49 14.42
C ASP A 16 16.24 -39.18 14.56
N ILE A 17 17.20 -38.94 13.67
CA ILE A 17 17.52 -37.56 13.31
C ILE A 17 16.35 -37.11 12.45
N ARG A 18 15.29 -36.59 13.07
CA ARG A 18 14.26 -35.83 12.36
C ARG A 18 14.95 -34.59 11.82
N VAL A 19 15.49 -34.69 10.61
CA VAL A 19 15.89 -33.53 9.81
C VAL A 19 14.64 -32.67 9.68
N LEU A 20 14.57 -31.58 10.42
CA LEU A 20 13.50 -30.58 10.28
C LEU A 20 13.72 -29.89 8.94
N MET A 21 13.23 -30.50 7.86
CA MET A 21 13.18 -29.88 6.54
C MET A 21 12.18 -28.72 6.61
N ALA A 22 12.68 -27.49 6.54
CA ALA A 22 11.85 -26.30 6.46
C ALA A 22 11.11 -26.29 5.11
N LYS A 23 9.79 -26.07 5.15
CA LYS A 23 8.96 -25.98 3.96
C LYS A 23 9.10 -24.58 3.36
N VAL A 24 9.94 -24.45 2.33
CA VAL A 24 10.13 -23.20 1.60
C VAL A 24 8.92 -22.98 0.71
N PHE A 25 8.13 -21.96 1.03
CA PHE A 25 7.06 -21.49 0.16
C PHE A 25 7.56 -20.28 -0.63
N THR A 26 7.69 -20.46 -1.94
CA THR A 26 7.94 -19.34 -2.85
C THR A 26 6.61 -18.65 -3.11
N ILE A 27 6.48 -17.39 -2.69
CA ILE A 27 5.32 -16.56 -3.06
C ILE A 27 5.64 -16.00 -4.46
N PRO A 28 4.97 -16.46 -5.53
CA PRO A 28 5.19 -15.90 -6.85
C PRO A 28 4.71 -14.45 -6.84
N VAL A 29 5.65 -13.50 -6.96
CA VAL A 29 5.31 -12.12 -7.24
C VAL A 29 4.85 -12.07 -8.70
N PRO A 30 3.63 -11.59 -9.00
CA PRO A 30 3.21 -11.45 -10.37
C PRO A 30 4.23 -10.56 -11.10
N PRO A 31 4.74 -10.97 -12.27
CA PRO A 31 5.62 -10.12 -13.05
C PRO A 31 4.91 -8.78 -13.26
N SER A 32 5.67 -7.69 -13.30
CA SER A 32 5.17 -6.35 -13.61
C SER A 32 4.76 -6.27 -15.08
N ILE A 33 3.82 -7.11 -15.51
CA ILE A 33 3.15 -7.07 -16.80
C ILE A 33 2.33 -5.79 -16.76
N GLY A 34 2.97 -4.72 -17.21
CA GLY A 34 2.46 -3.37 -17.38
C GLY A 34 1.57 -2.92 -16.22
N ARG A 35 2.15 -2.18 -15.25
CA ARG A 35 1.41 -1.40 -14.23
C ARG A 35 0.00 -1.18 -14.72
N ARG A 36 -0.98 -1.97 -14.24
CA ARG A 36 -2.34 -1.95 -14.76
C ARG A 36 -2.74 -0.48 -14.68
N ARG A 37 -2.71 0.21 -15.82
CA ARG A 37 -2.86 1.66 -15.86
C ARG A 37 -4.34 1.79 -15.56
N ARG A 38 -4.65 1.94 -14.27
CA ARG A 38 -6.01 1.97 -13.76
C ARG A 38 -6.70 2.97 -14.67
N GLU A 39 -7.61 2.48 -15.51
CA GLU A 39 -8.36 3.33 -16.42
C GLU A 39 -9.15 4.24 -15.51
N ARG A 40 -8.61 5.45 -15.32
CA ARG A 40 -9.21 6.46 -14.47
C ARG A 40 -10.40 6.93 -15.26
N THR A 41 -11.57 6.47 -14.86
CA THR A 41 -12.84 7.01 -15.32
C THR A 41 -12.76 8.52 -15.18
N SER A 42 -12.96 9.24 -16.28
CA SER A 42 -13.28 10.67 -16.28
C SER A 42 -14.67 10.84 -15.68
N ASP A 43 -14.83 10.48 -14.41
CA ASP A 43 -16.10 10.60 -13.71
C ASP A 43 -16.43 12.10 -13.70
N PRO A 44 -17.58 12.53 -14.27
CA PRO A 44 -17.97 13.94 -14.29
C PRO A 44 -17.87 14.60 -12.90
N ARG A 45 -18.12 13.82 -11.85
CA ARG A 45 -18.00 14.26 -10.44
C ARG A 45 -16.61 14.75 -10.08
N TYR A 46 -15.58 14.22 -10.73
CA TYR A 46 -14.19 14.61 -10.51
C TYR A 46 -13.88 15.98 -11.13
N VAL A 47 -14.43 16.27 -12.32
CA VAL A 47 -14.30 17.57 -13.00
C VAL A 47 -15.09 18.65 -12.25
N ASP A 48 -16.31 18.33 -11.83
CA ASP A 48 -17.15 19.26 -11.06
C ASP A 48 -16.52 19.59 -9.70
N GLY A 49 -15.92 18.59 -9.03
CA GLY A 49 -15.16 18.81 -7.80
C GLY A 49 -13.96 19.74 -8.00
N GLN A 50 -13.24 19.61 -9.11
CA GLN A 50 -12.13 20.50 -9.45
C GLN A 50 -12.61 21.94 -9.66
N ARG A 51 -13.69 22.13 -10.42
CA ARG A 51 -14.29 23.45 -10.67
C ARG A 51 -14.74 24.10 -9.38
N LEU A 52 -15.40 23.35 -8.50
CA LEU A 52 -15.86 23.84 -7.19
C LEU A 52 -14.70 24.35 -6.33
N LEU A 53 -13.58 23.60 -6.26
CA LEU A 53 -12.42 23.99 -5.46
C LEU A 53 -11.73 25.25 -6.01
N VAL A 54 -11.70 25.41 -7.34
CA VAL A 54 -11.18 26.63 -7.97
C VAL A 54 -12.09 27.83 -7.67
N GLU A 55 -13.40 27.65 -7.74
CA GLU A 55 -14.37 28.69 -7.43
C GLU A 55 -14.26 29.13 -5.95
N ALA A 56 -14.08 28.17 -5.03
CA ALA A 56 -13.86 28.44 -3.62
C ALA A 56 -12.59 29.28 -3.38
N MET A 57 -11.48 28.96 -4.04
CA MET A 57 -10.26 29.77 -3.94
C MET A 57 -10.46 31.20 -4.45
N LYS A 58 -11.19 31.38 -5.56
CA LYS A 58 -11.54 32.73 -6.06
C LYS A 58 -12.35 33.51 -5.04
N TYR A 59 -13.36 32.87 -4.44
CA TYR A 59 -14.19 33.50 -3.41
C TYR A 59 -13.36 33.94 -2.20
N LEU A 60 -12.49 33.05 -1.70
CA LEU A 60 -11.60 33.37 -0.57
C LEU A 60 -10.65 34.53 -0.89
N ALA A 61 -10.10 34.57 -2.10
CA ALA A 61 -9.22 35.63 -2.55
C ALA A 61 -9.95 36.98 -2.74
N GLN A 62 -11.22 36.95 -3.19
CA GLN A 62 -12.06 38.15 -3.32
C GLN A 62 -12.53 38.69 -1.97
N ALA A 63 -12.82 37.81 -1.02
CA ALA A 63 -13.30 38.21 0.31
C ALA A 63 -12.20 38.86 1.15
N ASP A 64 -11.07 38.18 1.32
CA ASP A 64 -9.87 38.72 1.98
C ASP A 64 -8.66 37.79 1.70
N PRO A 65 -7.72 38.19 0.84
CA PRO A 65 -6.60 37.32 0.48
C PRO A 65 -5.56 37.15 1.60
N VAL A 66 -5.48 38.09 2.55
CA VAL A 66 -4.50 38.04 3.64
C VAL A 66 -5.02 37.16 4.75
N ALA A 67 -6.28 37.36 5.17
CA ALA A 67 -6.90 36.53 6.20
C ALA A 67 -7.10 35.08 5.74
N ASN A 68 -7.40 34.86 4.45
CA ASN A 68 -7.69 33.53 3.92
C ASN A 68 -6.48 32.80 3.31
N ARG A 69 -5.27 33.34 3.47
CA ARG A 69 -4.07 32.79 2.84
C ARG A 69 -3.85 31.30 3.15
N SER A 70 -3.99 30.90 4.41
CA SER A 70 -3.80 29.50 4.84
C SER A 70 -4.83 28.55 4.22
N ALA A 71 -6.08 29.00 4.09
CA ALA A 71 -7.14 28.23 3.44
C ALA A 71 -6.88 28.07 1.94
N ILE A 72 -6.45 29.14 1.26
CA ILE A 72 -6.07 29.10 -0.15
C ILE A 72 -4.87 28.16 -0.36
N GLU A 73 -3.85 28.23 0.50
CA GLU A 73 -2.68 27.34 0.46
C GLU A 73 -3.11 25.87 0.59
N LEU A 74 -3.93 25.53 1.58
CA LEU A 74 -4.44 24.18 1.81
C LEU A 74 -5.21 23.63 0.60
N ILE A 75 -6.14 24.42 0.05
CA ILE A 75 -6.93 24.00 -1.11
C ILE A 75 -6.02 23.85 -2.33
N SER A 76 -5.08 24.76 -2.52
CA SER A 76 -4.15 24.71 -3.64
C SER A 76 -3.22 23.49 -3.58
N GLU A 77 -2.80 23.06 -2.39
CA GLU A 77 -2.04 21.83 -2.20
C GLU A 77 -2.89 20.59 -2.48
N HIS A 78 -4.12 20.56 -1.97
CA HIS A 78 -5.07 19.49 -2.30
C HIS A 78 -5.28 19.37 -3.80
N VAL A 79 -5.42 20.50 -4.49
CA VAL A 79 -5.62 20.52 -5.94
C VAL A 79 -4.39 19.97 -6.67
N ARG A 80 -3.18 20.43 -6.31
CA ARG A 80 -1.93 19.99 -6.97
C ARG A 80 -1.59 18.51 -6.72
N THR A 81 -1.97 17.95 -5.58
CA THR A 81 -1.66 16.57 -5.20
C THR A 81 -2.69 15.57 -5.67
N ARG A 82 -3.97 15.95 -5.69
CA ARG A 82 -5.09 15.06 -6.05
C ARG A 82 -5.44 15.15 -7.53
N PHE A 83 -5.44 16.34 -8.13
CA PHE A 83 -5.59 16.51 -9.58
C PHE A 83 -4.21 16.45 -10.23
N ARG A 84 -3.96 15.38 -11.00
CA ARG A 84 -2.74 15.33 -11.80
C ARG A 84 -2.95 16.25 -12.99
N MET A 85 -1.90 16.96 -13.38
CA MET A 85 -1.81 17.81 -14.59
C MET A 85 -2.28 17.13 -15.90
N SER A 86 -2.47 15.80 -15.89
CA SER A 86 -2.98 14.97 -16.98
C SER A 86 -4.52 14.93 -17.08
N ASP A 87 -5.23 15.29 -16.01
CA ASP A 87 -6.68 15.44 -16.00
C ASP A 87 -7.01 16.81 -16.64
N SER A 88 -6.74 16.94 -17.93
CA SER A 88 -7.18 18.12 -18.68
C SER A 88 -8.71 18.05 -18.77
N PRO A 89 -9.45 19.13 -18.44
CA PRO A 89 -10.85 19.19 -18.81
C PRO A 89 -10.89 19.02 -20.32
N LEU A 90 -11.54 17.94 -20.78
CA LEU A 90 -11.73 17.71 -22.21
C LEU A 90 -12.43 18.95 -22.78
N SER A 91 -11.83 19.51 -23.83
CA SER A 91 -12.40 20.60 -24.64
C SER A 91 -13.63 20.13 -25.39
#